data_AF-A0A7W5JY74-F1
#
_entry.id   AF-A0A7W5JY74-F1
#
_cell.length_a   1.000
_cell.length_b   1.000
_cell.length_c   1.000
_cell.angle_alpha   90.00
_cell.angle_beta   90.00
_cell.angle_gamma   90.00
#
_symmetry.space_group_name_H-M   'P 1'
#
loop_
_entity.id
_entity.type
_entity.pdbx_description
1 polymer ?
#
loop_
_entity_poly.entity_id
_entity_poly.type
_entity_poly.pdbx_seq_one_letter_code
_entity_poly.pdbx_strand_id
1 'polypeptide(L)'
;MTQTRWGPVQVKITVTDGTITKVTVVQSPSGNGRDLEINSRALPVLTQETIDAQSAKIDMVSGATVTSDGYVGSLQSALDQAGI
;
A
#
# COMPACT_ATOMS: atom_id res chain seq x y z
N MET A 1 -1.39 17.65 4.46
CA MET A 1 -1.46 16.86 3.21
C MET A 1 -0.03 16.71 2.70
N THR A 2 0.65 15.60 3.02
CA THR A 2 2.02 15.37 2.52
C THR A 2 1.89 14.92 1.07
N GLN A 3 1.80 15.90 0.18
CA GLN A 3 1.82 15.69 -1.26
C GLN A 3 3.25 15.27 -1.60
N THR A 4 3.52 13.96 -1.57
CA THR A 4 4.66 13.40 -2.29
C THR A 4 4.60 13.97 -3.70
N ARG A 5 5.75 14.42 -4.26
CA ARG A 5 5.85 15.09 -5.58
C ARG A 5 5.23 14.30 -6.76
N TRP A 6 4.67 13.13 -6.51
CA TRP A 6 4.27 12.11 -7.47
C TRP A 6 2.78 11.71 -7.35
N GLY A 7 1.99 12.40 -6.50
CA GLY A 7 0.56 12.15 -6.31
C GLY A 7 0.24 11.13 -5.22
N PRO A 8 -0.99 11.12 -4.68
CA PRO A 8 -1.36 10.19 -3.62
C PRO A 8 -1.35 8.76 -4.17
N VAL A 9 -0.63 7.85 -3.49
CA VAL A 9 -0.88 6.43 -3.65
C VAL A 9 -2.31 6.19 -3.18
N GLN A 10 -3.08 5.37 -3.88
CA GLN A 10 -4.40 4.93 -3.44
C GLN A 10 -4.40 3.42 -3.31
N VAL A 11 -4.72 2.95 -2.12
CA VAL A 11 -4.80 1.54 -1.79
C VAL A 11 -6.25 1.20 -1.47
N LYS A 12 -6.72 0.09 -2.01
CA LYS A 12 -8.03 -0.49 -1.72
C LYS A 12 -7.81 -1.81 -1.01
N ILE A 13 -8.34 -1.91 0.20
CA ILE A 13 -8.42 -3.18 0.92
C ILE A 13 -9.79 -3.82 0.70
N THR A 14 -9.82 -5.14 0.77
CA THR A 14 -11.02 -5.96 0.86
C THR A 14 -11.02 -6.58 2.23
N VAL A 15 -12.04 -6.28 3.01
CA VAL A 15 -12.26 -6.85 4.33
C VAL A 15 -13.45 -7.80 4.23
N THR A 16 -13.29 -9.01 4.76
CA THR A 16 -14.34 -10.03 4.82
C THR A 16 -14.36 -10.56 6.25
N ASP A 17 -15.51 -10.50 6.91
CA ASP A 17 -15.64 -10.94 8.31
C ASP A 17 -14.66 -10.23 9.28
N GLY A 18 -14.39 -8.94 9.04
CA GLY A 18 -13.43 -8.17 9.83
C GLY A 18 -11.95 -8.48 9.57
N THR A 19 -11.65 -9.35 8.60
CA THR A 19 -10.28 -9.74 8.22
C THR A 19 -9.93 -9.19 6.83
N ILE A 20 -8.72 -8.65 6.67
CA ILE A 20 -8.21 -8.21 5.36
C ILE A 20 -7.95 -9.45 4.50
N THR A 21 -8.74 -9.65 3.45
CA THR A 21 -8.61 -10.78 2.52
C THR A 21 -7.85 -10.43 1.25
N LYS A 22 -7.78 -9.14 0.90
CA LYS A 22 -7.07 -8.69 -0.30
C LYS A 22 -6.69 -7.23 -0.20
N VAL A 23 -5.53 -6.89 -0.76
CA VAL A 23 -5.14 -5.49 -0.97
C VAL A 23 -4.84 -5.25 -2.44
N THR A 24 -5.22 -4.09 -2.96
CA THR A 24 -5.03 -3.73 -4.37
C THR A 24 -4.69 -2.24 -4.45
N VAL A 25 -3.62 -1.92 -5.15
CA VAL A 25 -3.21 -0.52 -5.36
C VAL A 25 -3.93 0.01 -6.59
N VAL A 26 -4.82 0.97 -6.35
CA VAL A 26 -5.66 1.61 -7.38
C VAL A 26 -4.87 2.68 -8.12
N GLN A 27 -4.02 3.40 -7.39
CA GLN A 27 -3.18 4.45 -7.96
C GLN A 27 -1.80 4.36 -7.32
N SER A 28 -0.76 4.32 -8.15
CA SER A 28 0.62 4.47 -7.71
C SER A 28 1.39 5.35 -8.68
N PRO A 29 2.40 6.08 -8.18
CA PRO A 29 3.30 6.80 -9.05
C PRO A 29 3.99 5.81 -9.99
N SER A 30 3.77 6.02 -11.29
CA SER A 30 4.24 5.17 -12.40
C SER A 30 4.88 6.02 -13.49
N GLY A 31 5.41 7.20 -13.11
CA GLY A 31 5.94 8.20 -14.03
C GLY A 31 7.13 7.72 -14.86
N ASN A 32 7.87 6.69 -14.41
CA ASN A 32 8.97 6.09 -15.17
C ASN A 32 8.93 4.55 -15.10
N GLY A 33 9.60 3.88 -16.05
CA GLY A 33 9.71 2.42 -16.08
C GLY A 33 10.29 1.81 -14.79
N ARG A 34 11.18 2.53 -14.11
CA ARG A 34 11.77 2.10 -12.83
C ARG A 34 10.72 2.02 -11.72
N ASP A 35 9.78 2.97 -11.68
CA ASP A 35 8.70 2.96 -10.69
C ASP A 35 7.76 1.77 -10.92
N LEU A 36 7.47 1.44 -12.19
CA LEU A 36 6.70 0.25 -12.54
C LEU A 36 7.40 -1.03 -12.07
N GLU A 37 8.71 -1.16 -12.28
CA GLU A 37 9.47 -2.33 -11.83
C GLU A 37 9.49 -2.45 -10.30
N ILE A 38 9.74 -1.33 -9.60
CA ILE A 38 9.73 -1.27 -8.14
C ILE A 38 8.35 -1.66 -7.60
N ASN A 39 7.29 -1.06 -8.14
CA ASN A 39 5.92 -1.37 -7.75
C ASN A 39 5.58 -2.85 -8.02
N SER A 40 5.94 -3.38 -9.18
CA SER A 40 5.66 -4.79 -9.52
C SER A 40 6.32 -5.79 -8.55
N ARG A 41 7.44 -5.42 -7.91
CA ARG A 41 8.11 -6.25 -6.91
C ARG A 41 7.64 -5.95 -5.48
N ALA A 42 7.41 -4.68 -5.15
CA ALA A 42 7.06 -4.25 -3.80
C ALA A 42 5.59 -4.49 -3.47
N LEU A 43 4.67 -4.24 -4.40
CA LEU A 43 3.23 -4.39 -4.18
C LEU A 43 2.79 -5.78 -3.69
N PRO A 44 3.23 -6.90 -4.29
CA PRO A 44 2.85 -8.23 -3.80
C PRO A 44 3.43 -8.52 -2.40
N VAL A 45 4.65 -8.06 -2.12
CA VAL A 45 5.28 -8.21 -0.80
C VAL A 45 4.50 -7.42 0.26
N LEU A 46 4.26 -6.13 0.01
CA LEU A 46 3.48 -5.26 0.91
C LEU A 46 2.06 -5.82 1.12
N THR A 47 1.44 -6.37 0.08
CA THR A 47 0.11 -6.99 0.17
C THR A 47 0.13 -8.21 1.08
N GLN A 48 1.12 -9.10 0.91
CA GLN A 48 1.26 -10.30 1.73
C GLN A 48 1.51 -9.93 3.19
N GLU A 49 2.42 -9.00 3.44
CA GLU A 49 2.71 -8.45 4.78
C GLU A 49 1.46 -7.84 5.42
N THR A 50 0.64 -7.13 4.63
CA THR A 50 -0.61 -6.53 5.14
C THR A 50 -1.61 -7.60 5.56
N ILE A 51 -1.76 -8.65 4.76
CA ILE A 51 -2.67 -9.77 5.05
C ILE A 51 -2.17 -10.54 6.27
N ASP A 52 -0.86 -10.71 6.43
CA ASP A 52 -0.28 -11.40 7.59
C ASP A 52 -0.37 -10.57 8.86
N ALA A 53 0.04 -9.30 8.80
CA ALA A 53 0.01 -8.38 9.93
C ALA A 53 -1.40 -7.93 10.32
N GLN A 54 -2.38 -8.06 9.41
CA GLN A 54 -3.73 -7.51 9.53
C GLN A 54 -3.73 -6.01 9.92
N SER A 55 -2.71 -5.27 9.49
CA SER A 55 -2.49 -3.89 9.92
C SER A 55 -1.63 -3.11 8.93
N ALA A 56 -1.58 -1.78 9.10
CA ALA A 56 -0.69 -0.92 8.33
C ALA A 56 0.77 -0.96 8.81
N LYS A 57 1.05 -1.64 9.94
CA LYS A 57 2.41 -1.81 10.49
C LYS A 57 3.15 -2.95 9.79
N ILE A 58 3.49 -2.74 8.53
CA ILE A 58 4.23 -3.71 7.70
C ILE A 58 5.65 -3.24 7.43
N ASP A 59 6.53 -4.18 7.11
CA ASP A 59 7.89 -3.85 6.72
C ASP A 59 7.94 -3.18 5.34
N MET A 60 8.76 -2.13 5.23
CA MET A 60 8.94 -1.42 3.98
C MET A 60 9.89 -2.20 3.06
N VAL A 61 9.59 -2.21 1.76
CA VAL A 61 10.45 -2.89 0.77
C VAL A 61 11.64 -2.00 0.43
N SER A 62 12.85 -2.55 0.56
CA SER A 62 14.10 -1.85 0.22
C SER A 62 14.11 -1.42 -1.25
N GLY A 63 14.34 -0.13 -1.49
CA GLY A 63 14.28 0.47 -2.83
C GLY A 63 12.89 0.92 -3.28
N ALA A 64 11.85 0.68 -2.48
CA ALA A 64 10.46 1.08 -2.72
C ALA A 64 9.94 2.03 -1.64
N THR A 65 10.79 2.85 -1.03
CA THR A 65 10.42 3.69 0.12
C THR A 65 9.23 4.60 -0.17
N VAL A 66 9.20 5.26 -1.33
CA VAL A 66 8.10 6.17 -1.72
C VAL A 66 6.78 5.42 -1.85
N THR A 67 6.79 4.26 -2.52
CA THR A 67 5.61 3.41 -2.68
C THR A 67 5.16 2.83 -1.35
N SER A 68 6.09 2.36 -0.52
CA SER A 68 5.80 1.74 0.78
C SER A 68 5.20 2.75 1.74
N ASP A 69 5.76 3.96 1.83
CA ASP A 69 5.24 5.04 2.68
C ASP A 69 3.82 5.45 2.25
N GLY A 70 3.61 5.69 0.95
CA GLY A 70 2.29 6.04 0.43
C GLY A 70 1.28 4.91 0.58
N TYR A 71 1.72 3.66 0.42
CA TYR A 71 0.89 2.47 0.62
C TYR A 71 0.45 2.35 2.08
N VAL A 72 1.39 2.45 3.03
CA VAL A 72 1.13 2.37 4.47
C VAL A 72 0.17 3.47 4.92
N GLY A 73 0.38 4.72 4.50
CA GLY A 73 -0.52 5.82 4.85
C GLY A 73 -1.94 5.64 4.31
N SER A 74 -2.06 5.15 3.07
CA SER A 74 -3.36 4.85 2.44
C SER A 74 -4.05 3.66 3.10
N LEU A 75 -3.28 2.61 3.39
CA LEU A 75 -3.74 1.42 4.07
C LEU A 75 -4.25 1.76 5.46
N GLN A 76 -3.51 2.54 6.24
CA GLN A 76 -3.93 2.97 7.56
C GLN A 76 -5.26 3.74 7.50
N SER A 77 -5.41 4.64 6.53
CA SER A 77 -6.67 5.36 6.32
C SER A 77 -7.81 4.41 5.93
N ALA A 78 -7.53 3.37 5.14
CA ALA A 78 -8.53 2.38 4.75
C ALA A 78 -8.93 1.45 5.92
N LEU A 79 -7.99 1.10 6.80
CA LEU A 79 -8.25 0.33 8.02
C LEU A 79 -9.09 1.14 9.01
N ASP A 80 -8.73 2.40 9.22
CA ASP A 80 -9.50 3.35 10.03
C ASP A 80 -10.94 3.48 9.52
N GLN A 81 -11.12 3.61 8.19
CA GLN A 81 -12.44 3.62 7.56
C GLN A 81 -13.19 2.28 7.70
N ALA A 82 -12.48 1.15 7.71
CA ALA A 82 -13.06 -0.16 7.92
C ALA A 82 -13.40 -0.44 9.40
N GLY A 83 -12.91 0.39 10.33
CA GLY A 83 -13.15 0.26 11.77
C GLY A 83 -12.34 -0.86 12.43
N ILE A 84 -11.14 -1.14 11.91
CA ILE A 84 -10.19 -2.16 12.41
C ILE A 84 -8.85 -1.54 12.79
#